data_AF-A0AAW1AIC3-F1
#
_entry.id   AF-A0AAW1AIC3-F1
#
_cell.length_a   1.000
_cell.length_b   1.000
_cell.length_c   1.000
_cell.angle_alpha   90.00
_cell.angle_beta   90.00
_cell.angle_gamma   90.00
#
_symmetry.space_group_name_H-M   'P 1'
#
loop_
_entity.id
_entity.type
_entity.pdbx_description
1 polymer ?
#
loop_
_entity_poly.entity_id
_entity_poly.type
_entity_poly.pdbx_seq_one_letter_code
_entity_poly.pdbx_strand_id
1 'polypeptide(L)'
;MFIATIIRTSPVKDAGASLDMLPTKGLRKAKKPIMAVAMNSFDSWLSKKLQALNTDEGVFGSYIKGILEGDETEDEKTEALEGILAGITDDNISKHVKEILKAWADYLPVEEVAAAKVPLEDVDVRLARMLESQSLPTTTQRSYTEEERRIREAILAQYSQMSEEENSEGDGEEDGASGGDCGIERNTNVSNIIQQEREKREQAKLESQRKKEKDKEDREKQKQLKEEKKEKRKTQKGERRR
;
A
#
# COMPACT_ATOMS: atom_id res chain seq x y z
N MET A 1 90.42 -41.54 -36.71
CA MET A 1 90.10 -42.80 -36.01
C MET A 1 89.43 -42.45 -34.68
N PHE A 2 88.19 -42.91 -34.53
CA PHE A 2 87.43 -43.20 -33.30
C PHE A 2 87.27 -42.19 -32.14
N ILE A 3 86.04 -41.62 -32.11
CA ILE A 3 85.07 -41.42 -31.01
C ILE A 3 85.42 -40.53 -29.82
N ALA A 4 84.74 -39.37 -29.74
CA ALA A 4 84.13 -38.87 -28.51
C ALA A 4 83.04 -37.83 -28.83
N THR A 5 81.78 -38.26 -28.94
CA THR A 5 80.60 -37.38 -28.91
C THR A 5 79.86 -37.67 -27.61
N ILE A 6 79.93 -36.74 -26.64
CA ILE A 6 79.21 -36.82 -25.38
C ILE A 6 78.18 -35.69 -25.29
N ILE A 7 76.97 -36.13 -24.99
CA ILE A 7 75.73 -35.42 -24.70
C ILE A 7 75.86 -34.60 -23.42
N ARG A 8 75.37 -33.35 -23.41
CA ARG A 8 74.65 -32.79 -22.25
C ARG A 8 73.89 -31.52 -22.60
N THR A 9 72.58 -31.57 -22.38
CA THR A 9 71.61 -30.50 -22.53
C THR A 9 71.48 -29.66 -21.25
N SER A 10 71.51 -28.34 -21.46
CA SER A 10 70.91 -27.21 -20.71
C SER A 10 71.29 -26.96 -19.24
N PRO A 11 71.51 -25.68 -18.89
CA PRO A 11 70.39 -24.90 -18.33
C PRO A 11 70.30 -23.47 -18.89
N VAL A 12 69.08 -22.95 -19.06
CA VAL A 12 68.82 -21.54 -19.41
C VAL A 12 68.29 -20.81 -18.18
N LYS A 13 69.04 -19.79 -17.77
CA LYS A 13 68.69 -18.82 -16.74
C LYS A 13 68.09 -17.57 -17.37
N ASP A 14 66.98 -17.17 -16.77
CA ASP A 14 66.57 -15.83 -16.35
C ASP A 14 66.62 -14.61 -17.29
N ALA A 15 65.46 -13.92 -17.19
CA ALA A 15 65.26 -12.48 -17.05
C ALA A 15 64.94 -11.66 -18.30
N GLY A 16 63.75 -11.05 -18.27
CA GLY A 16 63.59 -9.66 -18.69
C GLY A 16 62.31 -9.30 -19.44
N ALA A 17 61.37 -8.73 -18.70
CA ALA A 17 60.50 -7.61 -19.07
C ALA A 17 59.13 -7.84 -19.76
N SER A 18 58.17 -7.06 -19.22
CA SER A 18 56.90 -6.59 -19.81
C SER A 18 55.66 -7.45 -19.59
N LEU A 19 54.78 -7.02 -18.67
CA LEU A 19 53.45 -6.52 -19.05
C LEU A 19 52.75 -5.87 -17.84
N ASP A 20 52.47 -4.58 -17.95
CA ASP A 20 51.47 -3.88 -17.15
C ASP A 20 50.09 -4.52 -17.38
N MET A 21 49.50 -5.09 -16.33
CA MET A 21 48.05 -5.14 -16.21
C MET A 21 47.64 -5.38 -14.75
N LEU A 22 47.04 -4.34 -14.18
CA LEU A 22 46.46 -4.31 -12.84
C LEU A 22 45.44 -5.45 -12.66
N PRO A 23 45.53 -6.30 -11.62
CA PRO A 23 44.39 -7.10 -11.21
C PRO A 23 43.42 -6.22 -10.42
N THR A 24 42.35 -5.77 -11.08
CA THR A 24 41.17 -5.22 -10.42
C THR A 24 40.63 -6.26 -9.44
N LYS A 25 40.90 -6.05 -8.15
CA LYS A 25 40.28 -6.80 -7.05
C LYS A 25 38.80 -6.45 -7.02
N GLY A 26 38.02 -7.12 -7.86
CA GLY A 26 36.57 -7.21 -7.74
C GLY A 26 36.26 -8.02 -6.49
N LEU A 27 36.16 -7.34 -5.35
CA LEU A 27 35.64 -7.86 -4.10
C LEU A 27 34.15 -8.19 -4.33
N ARG A 28 33.87 -9.38 -4.88
CA ARG A 28 32.53 -9.95 -4.85
C ARG A 28 32.23 -10.20 -3.38
N LYS A 29 31.59 -9.22 -2.72
CA LYS A 29 30.94 -9.42 -1.43
C LYS A 29 30.01 -10.61 -1.63
N ALA A 30 30.43 -11.78 -1.16
CA ALA A 30 29.55 -12.90 -0.98
C ALA A 30 28.42 -12.39 -0.08
N LYS A 31 27.22 -12.25 -0.64
CA LYS A 31 26.00 -12.04 0.13
C LYS A 31 25.80 -13.33 0.91
N LYS A 32 26.39 -13.38 2.10
CA LYS A 32 26.27 -14.51 3.02
C LYS A 32 24.76 -14.74 3.24
N PRO A 33 24.24 -15.96 3.09
CA PRO A 33 22.89 -16.28 3.54
C PRO A 33 22.90 -16.32 5.07
N ILE A 34 22.87 -15.15 5.72
CA ILE A 34 22.95 -15.03 7.19
C ILE A 34 21.60 -15.37 7.84
N MET A 35 20.49 -15.21 7.11
CA MET A 35 19.15 -15.36 7.68
C MET A 35 18.78 -16.82 8.02
N ALA A 36 19.37 -17.82 7.37
CA ALA A 36 19.03 -19.23 7.61
C ALA A 36 19.95 -19.92 8.65
N VAL A 37 21.16 -19.39 8.91
CA VAL A 37 22.15 -20.08 9.76
C VAL A 37 21.94 -19.75 11.25
N ALA A 38 21.43 -18.56 11.57
CA ALA A 38 21.16 -18.13 12.94
C ALA A 38 19.99 -18.90 13.56
N MET A 39 18.87 -19.05 12.82
CA MET A 39 17.70 -19.80 13.28
C MET A 39 18.03 -21.28 13.51
N ASN A 40 18.83 -21.88 12.63
CA ASN A 40 19.31 -23.26 12.81
C ASN A 40 20.14 -23.45 14.09
N SER A 41 20.77 -22.38 14.60
CA SER A 41 21.59 -22.43 15.81
C SER A 41 20.73 -22.39 17.07
N PHE A 42 19.72 -21.53 17.11
CA PHE A 42 18.74 -21.51 18.21
C PHE A 42 17.89 -22.79 18.22
N ASP A 43 17.38 -23.20 17.05
CA ASP A 43 16.55 -24.41 16.93
C ASP A 43 17.28 -25.61 17.50
N SER A 44 18.54 -25.85 17.09
CA SER A 44 19.36 -26.95 17.64
C SER A 44 19.61 -26.85 19.14
N TRP A 45 19.72 -25.63 19.70
CA TRP A 45 19.87 -25.42 21.13
C TRP A 45 18.58 -25.75 21.88
N LEU A 46 17.45 -25.25 21.40
CA LEU A 46 16.14 -25.48 21.99
C LEU A 46 15.80 -26.97 21.98
N SER A 47 16.08 -27.67 20.87
CA SER A 47 15.92 -29.13 20.78
C SER A 47 16.68 -29.88 21.86
N LYS A 48 17.96 -29.54 22.07
CA LYS A 48 18.78 -30.17 23.12
C LYS A 48 18.27 -29.85 24.52
N LYS A 49 17.79 -28.62 24.73
CA LYS A 49 17.24 -28.17 26.01
C LYS A 49 15.97 -28.95 26.36
N LEU A 50 15.05 -29.11 25.40
CA LEU A 50 13.81 -29.86 25.57
C LEU A 50 14.04 -31.36 25.73
N GLN A 51 15.00 -31.93 25.00
CA GLN A 51 15.42 -33.33 25.17
C GLN A 51 16.00 -33.58 26.58
N ALA A 52 16.76 -32.64 27.14
CA ALA A 52 17.28 -32.74 28.50
C ALA A 52 16.17 -32.72 29.57
N LEU A 53 15.00 -32.15 29.25
CA LEU A 53 13.80 -32.17 30.08
C LEU A 53 12.90 -33.39 29.80
N ASN A 54 13.36 -34.37 28.99
CA ASN A 54 12.60 -35.54 28.56
C ASN A 54 11.29 -35.19 27.82
N THR A 55 11.31 -34.17 26.96
CA THR A 55 10.14 -33.75 26.15
C THR A 55 10.34 -33.87 24.65
N ASP A 56 9.22 -33.89 23.94
CA ASP A 56 9.19 -33.88 22.47
C ASP A 56 9.52 -32.50 21.92
N GLU A 57 10.72 -32.36 21.35
CA GLU A 57 11.16 -31.17 20.64
C GLU A 57 10.19 -30.73 19.53
N GLY A 58 9.67 -31.65 18.73
CA GLY A 58 8.92 -31.31 17.54
C GLY A 58 7.61 -30.58 17.87
N VAL A 59 6.96 -31.01 18.95
CA VAL A 59 5.72 -30.40 19.44
C VAL A 59 6.01 -29.11 20.21
N PHE A 60 6.89 -29.16 21.22
CA PHE A 60 7.10 -28.00 22.10
C PHE A 60 8.03 -26.96 21.49
N GLY A 61 9.03 -27.36 20.72
CA GLY A 61 9.98 -26.45 20.08
C GLY A 61 9.31 -25.54 19.06
N SER A 62 8.42 -26.08 18.23
CA SER A 62 7.64 -25.28 17.27
C SER A 62 6.69 -24.30 17.96
N TYR A 63 6.05 -24.72 19.05
CA TYR A 63 5.14 -23.87 19.81
C TYR A 63 5.87 -22.76 20.58
N ILE A 64 6.97 -23.09 21.27
CA ILE A 64 7.83 -22.11 21.97
C ILE A 64 8.39 -21.09 20.98
N LYS A 65 8.82 -21.53 19.80
CA LYS A 65 9.31 -20.63 18.75
C LYS A 65 8.22 -19.67 18.28
N GLY A 66 7.00 -20.15 18.09
CA GLY A 66 5.85 -19.31 17.74
C GLY A 66 5.58 -18.19 18.75
N ILE A 67 5.74 -18.47 20.04
CA ILE A 67 5.62 -17.46 21.11
C ILE A 67 6.77 -16.44 21.03
N LEU A 68 8.00 -16.92 20.85
CA LEU A 68 9.18 -16.05 20.79
C LEU A 68 9.18 -15.13 19.56
N GLU A 69 8.67 -15.61 18.42
CA GLU A 69 8.50 -14.85 17.18
C GLU A 69 7.27 -13.93 17.18
N GLY A 70 6.35 -14.10 18.13
CA GLY A 70 5.18 -13.23 18.29
C GLY A 70 5.55 -11.77 18.62
N ASP A 71 4.62 -10.86 18.36
CA ASP A 71 4.72 -9.42 18.66
C ASP A 71 4.28 -9.05 20.09
N GLU A 72 4.02 -10.07 20.92
CA GLU A 72 3.70 -9.95 22.34
C GLU A 72 4.85 -9.30 23.14
N THR A 73 4.49 -8.69 24.27
CA THR A 73 5.45 -8.12 25.22
C THR A 73 6.30 -9.20 25.88
N GLU A 74 7.48 -8.84 26.40
CA GLU A 74 8.38 -9.79 27.07
C GLU A 74 7.71 -10.45 28.30
N ASP A 75 6.83 -9.71 28.99
CA ASP A 75 6.04 -10.22 30.12
C ASP A 75 5.01 -11.28 29.66
N GLU A 76 4.28 -11.01 28.57
CA GLU A 76 3.33 -11.97 27.98
C GLU A 76 4.04 -13.25 27.49
N LYS A 77 5.20 -13.10 26.83
CA LYS A 77 6.04 -14.24 26.43
C LYS A 77 6.51 -15.05 27.63
N THR A 78 6.85 -14.38 28.73
CA THR A 78 7.28 -15.04 29.97
C THR A 78 6.15 -15.90 30.54
N GLU A 79 4.95 -15.34 30.72
CA GLU A 79 3.78 -16.06 31.24
C GLU A 79 3.38 -17.25 30.34
N ALA A 80 3.39 -17.06 29.01
CA ALA A 80 3.08 -18.12 28.06
C ALA A 80 4.09 -19.28 28.14
N LEU A 81 5.39 -18.97 28.24
CA LEU A 81 6.43 -19.98 28.40
C LEU A 81 6.37 -20.68 29.76
N GLU A 82 6.05 -19.96 30.84
CA GLU A 82 5.83 -20.54 32.17
C GLU A 82 4.66 -21.54 32.13
N GLY A 83 3.56 -21.21 31.46
CA GLY A 83 2.41 -22.11 31.30
C GLY A 83 2.75 -23.42 30.57
N ILE A 84 3.56 -23.35 29.51
CA ILE A 84 4.00 -24.54 28.77
C ILE A 84 4.93 -25.39 29.62
N LEU A 85 5.94 -24.75 30.22
CA LEU A 85 6.96 -25.45 30.98
C LEU A 85 6.39 -26.03 32.28
N ALA A 86 5.38 -25.42 32.89
CA ALA A 86 4.63 -25.99 34.00
C ALA A 86 3.91 -27.29 33.62
N GLY A 87 3.51 -27.46 32.36
CA GLY A 87 2.97 -28.73 31.86
C GLY A 87 4.04 -29.81 31.62
N ILE A 88 5.32 -29.43 31.62
CA ILE A 88 6.46 -30.29 31.30
C ILE A 88 7.25 -30.69 32.55
N THR A 89 7.49 -29.73 33.45
CA THR A 89 8.36 -29.89 34.62
C THR A 89 7.90 -28.95 35.73
N ASP A 90 7.82 -29.46 36.96
CA ASP A 90 7.41 -28.67 38.13
C ASP A 90 8.58 -27.88 38.77
N ASP A 91 9.82 -28.22 38.40
CA ASP A 91 11.04 -27.67 38.97
C ASP A 91 11.67 -26.57 38.10
N ASN A 92 12.12 -25.49 38.73
CA ASN A 92 12.96 -24.46 38.11
C ASN A 92 12.36 -23.79 36.84
N ILE A 93 11.05 -23.77 36.69
CA ILE A 93 10.32 -23.20 35.53
C ILE A 93 10.83 -21.79 35.18
N SER A 94 10.83 -20.87 36.14
CA SER A 94 11.30 -19.48 35.93
C SER A 94 12.77 -19.40 35.47
N LYS A 95 13.62 -20.35 35.87
CA LYS A 95 15.02 -20.40 35.37
C LYS A 95 15.06 -20.86 33.92
N HIS A 96 14.27 -21.87 33.57
CA HIS A 96 14.17 -22.36 32.20
C HIS A 96 13.63 -21.31 31.23
N VAL A 97 12.60 -20.55 31.63
CA VAL A 97 12.08 -19.43 30.84
C VAL A 97 13.15 -18.37 30.60
N LYS A 98 13.85 -17.94 31.65
CA LYS A 98 14.94 -16.97 31.52
C LYS A 98 16.07 -17.45 30.63
N GLU A 99 16.43 -18.73 30.69
CA GLU A 99 17.44 -19.32 29.81
C GLU A 99 16.99 -19.34 28.35
N ILE A 100 15.72 -19.65 28.08
CA ILE A 100 15.15 -19.65 26.72
C ILE A 100 15.12 -18.23 26.15
N LEU A 101 14.61 -17.26 26.91
CA LEU A 101 14.57 -15.85 26.48
C LEU A 101 15.97 -15.29 26.24
N LYS A 102 16.92 -15.62 27.13
CA LYS A 102 18.32 -15.22 26.96
C LYS A 102 18.95 -15.84 25.72
N ALA A 103 18.76 -17.14 25.51
CA ALA A 103 19.25 -17.81 24.31
C ALA A 103 18.63 -17.16 23.06
N TRP A 104 17.32 -16.93 23.05
CA TRP A 104 16.65 -16.25 21.94
C TRP A 104 17.28 -14.88 21.64
N ALA A 105 17.54 -14.06 22.66
CA ALA A 105 18.22 -12.78 22.51
C ALA A 105 19.66 -12.90 21.99
N ASP A 106 20.41 -13.92 22.40
CA ASP A 106 21.79 -14.17 21.94
C ASP A 106 21.85 -14.67 20.49
N TYR A 107 20.82 -15.37 20.02
CA TYR A 107 20.73 -15.91 18.66
C TYR A 107 19.97 -14.99 17.67
N LEU A 108 19.27 -13.96 18.17
CA LEU A 108 18.70 -12.90 17.35
C LEU A 108 19.84 -12.15 16.62
N PRO A 109 19.79 -12.01 15.28
CA PRO A 109 20.75 -11.22 14.55
C PRO A 109 20.85 -9.80 15.15
N VAL A 110 22.08 -9.35 15.39
CA VAL A 110 22.44 -8.04 15.97
C VAL A 110 21.79 -6.83 15.25
N GLU A 111 21.15 -7.02 14.10
CA GLU A 111 20.37 -5.97 13.42
C GLU A 111 19.00 -5.68 14.07
N GLU A 112 18.35 -6.64 14.74
CA GLU A 112 17.06 -6.39 15.42
C GLU A 112 17.24 -5.82 16.85
N VAL A 113 18.32 -6.19 17.54
CA VAL A 113 18.61 -5.65 18.89
C VAL A 113 19.17 -4.22 18.83
N ALA A 114 19.70 -3.80 17.67
CA ALA A 114 20.05 -2.40 17.43
C ALA A 114 18.80 -1.50 17.29
N ALA A 115 17.62 -2.06 16.99
CA ALA A 115 16.36 -1.32 17.01
C ALA A 115 15.77 -1.14 18.42
N ALA A 116 16.17 -1.97 19.39
CA ALA A 116 15.73 -1.86 20.80
C ALA A 116 16.66 -0.98 21.67
N LYS A 117 17.84 -0.61 21.17
CA LYS A 117 18.72 0.39 21.78
C LYS A 117 18.84 1.61 20.88
N VAL A 118 17.71 2.22 20.52
CA VAL A 118 17.74 3.60 20.05
C VAL A 118 18.24 4.43 21.23
N PRO A 119 19.35 5.19 21.09
CA PRO A 119 19.73 6.18 22.09
C PRO A 119 18.51 7.06 22.36
N LEU A 120 18.36 7.55 23.59
CA LEU A 120 17.36 8.55 23.99
C LEU A 120 17.58 9.86 23.21
N GLU A 121 17.44 9.83 21.89
CA GLU A 121 17.28 11.02 21.08
C GLU A 121 15.90 11.53 21.42
N ASP A 122 15.88 12.72 22.01
CA ASP A 122 14.70 13.52 22.23
C ASP A 122 13.84 13.49 20.94
N VAL A 123 12.55 13.22 21.10
CA VAL A 123 11.61 13.06 19.98
C VAL A 123 11.69 14.27 19.05
N ASP A 124 11.93 15.45 19.64
CA ASP A 124 12.12 16.71 18.94
C ASP A 124 13.37 16.71 18.05
N VAL A 125 14.47 16.12 18.50
CA VAL A 125 15.72 15.99 17.71
C VAL A 125 15.53 15.01 16.56
N ARG A 126 14.82 13.91 16.77
CA ARG A 126 14.48 12.95 15.71
C ARG A 126 13.54 13.57 14.67
N LEU A 127 12.53 14.32 15.13
CA LEU A 127 11.59 15.02 14.27
C LEU A 127 12.29 16.10 13.43
N ALA A 128 13.15 16.92 14.06
CA ALA A 128 13.92 17.96 13.38
C ALA A 128 14.81 17.38 12.27
N ARG A 129 15.52 16.27 12.54
CA ARG A 129 16.36 15.59 11.55
C ARG A 129 15.55 15.04 10.37
N MET A 130 14.35 14.52 10.65
CA MET A 130 13.45 14.00 9.62
C MET A 130 12.88 15.11 8.74
N LEU A 131 12.59 16.28 9.31
CA LEU A 131 12.15 17.48 8.57
C LEU A 131 13.29 18.09 7.74
N GLU A 132 14.51 18.15 8.29
CA GLU A 132 15.68 18.70 7.60
C GLU A 132 16.09 17.85 6.38
N SER A 133 16.03 16.52 6.53
CA SER A 133 16.28 15.57 5.43
C SER A 133 15.15 15.54 4.39
N GLN A 134 13.94 15.99 4.75
CA GLN A 134 12.80 16.21 3.86
C GLN A 134 12.70 17.67 3.39
N SER A 135 13.82 18.38 3.26
CA SER A 135 13.81 19.72 2.62
C SER A 135 13.46 19.57 1.14
N LEU A 136 12.15 19.66 0.87
CA LEU A 136 11.60 19.71 -0.49
C LEU A 136 12.26 20.88 -1.24
N PRO A 137 12.62 20.70 -2.52
CA PRO A 137 13.13 21.80 -3.34
C PRO A 137 12.12 22.93 -3.29
N THR A 138 12.56 24.09 -2.77
CA THR A 138 11.75 25.31 -2.71
C THR A 138 11.16 25.53 -4.09
N THR A 139 9.84 25.41 -4.18
CA THR A 139 9.12 25.62 -5.43
C THR A 139 9.43 27.04 -5.90
N THR A 140 10.19 27.13 -6.99
CA THR A 140 10.40 28.37 -7.71
C THR A 140 9.02 28.97 -7.96
N GLN A 141 8.77 30.18 -7.44
CA GLN A 141 7.48 30.87 -7.59
C GLN A 141 7.14 30.93 -9.07
N ARG A 142 6.17 30.10 -9.50
CA ARG A 142 5.64 30.11 -10.87
C ARG A 142 5.00 31.47 -11.09
N SER A 143 5.47 32.21 -12.09
CA SER A 143 4.82 33.45 -12.51
C SER A 143 3.50 33.09 -13.19
N TYR A 144 2.40 33.18 -12.43
CA TYR A 144 1.07 32.90 -12.94
C TYR A 144 0.68 33.91 -14.03
N THR A 145 0.12 33.39 -15.11
CA THR A 145 -0.47 34.20 -16.19
C THR A 145 -1.75 34.87 -15.70
N GLU A 146 -2.20 35.94 -16.38
CA GLU A 146 -3.42 36.69 -15.99
C GLU A 146 -4.67 35.83 -15.94
N GLU A 147 -4.76 34.83 -16.82
CA GLU A 147 -5.87 33.87 -16.86
C GLU A 147 -5.86 32.95 -15.62
N GLU A 148 -4.69 32.42 -15.23
CA GLU A 148 -4.56 31.60 -14.02
C GLU A 148 -4.83 32.40 -12.74
N ARG A 149 -4.46 33.69 -12.71
CA ARG A 149 -4.77 34.57 -11.58
C ARG A 149 -6.27 34.81 -11.46
N ARG A 150 -6.96 35.02 -12.58
CA ARG A 150 -8.42 35.17 -12.62
C ARG A 150 -9.14 33.90 -12.15
N ILE A 151 -8.65 32.72 -12.54
CA ILE A 151 -9.19 31.45 -12.05
C ILE A 151 -8.96 31.30 -10.55
N ARG A 152 -7.75 31.61 -10.06
CA ARG A 152 -7.43 31.58 -8.63
C ARG A 152 -8.32 32.51 -7.82
N GLU A 153 -8.55 33.72 -8.33
CA GLU A 153 -9.43 34.72 -7.71
C GLU A 153 -10.90 34.27 -7.73
N ALA A 154 -11.38 33.69 -8.83
CA ALA A 154 -12.74 33.15 -8.91
C ALA A 154 -12.97 32.01 -7.89
N ILE A 155 -11.98 31.13 -7.72
CA ILE A 155 -12.02 30.07 -6.70
C ILE A 155 -12.03 30.70 -5.30
N LEU A 156 -11.15 31.66 -5.02
CA LEU A 156 -11.11 32.37 -3.75
C LEU A 156 -12.43 33.10 -3.45
N ALA A 157 -13.04 33.72 -4.46
CA ALA A 157 -14.33 34.40 -4.33
C ALA A 157 -15.45 33.39 -4.01
N GLN A 158 -15.45 32.21 -4.62
CA GLN A 158 -16.40 31.13 -4.30
C GLN A 158 -16.28 30.70 -2.83
N TYR A 159 -15.05 30.59 -2.30
CA TYR A 159 -14.84 30.30 -0.87
C TYR A 159 -15.18 31.48 0.04
N SER A 160 -14.92 32.71 -0.40
CA SER A 160 -15.29 33.93 0.36
C SER A 160 -16.81 34.06 0.49
N GLN A 161 -17.56 33.79 -0.60
CA GLN A 161 -19.01 33.77 -0.58
C GLN A 161 -19.56 32.69 0.35
N MET A 162 -18.93 31.52 0.43
CA MET A 162 -19.31 30.48 1.40
C MET A 162 -19.08 30.88 2.86
N SER A 163 -18.18 31.84 3.15
CA SER A 163 -17.97 32.37 4.51
C SER A 163 -18.84 33.58 4.86
N GLU A 164 -19.36 34.29 3.87
CA GLU A 164 -20.16 35.51 4.06
C GLU A 164 -21.68 35.24 3.98
N GLU A 165 -22.09 34.08 3.45
CA GLU A 165 -23.48 33.58 3.41
C GLU A 165 -23.96 32.98 4.76
N GLU A 166 -23.18 33.04 5.85
CA GLU A 166 -23.66 32.67 7.20
C GLU A 166 -24.37 33.84 7.93
N ASN A 167 -24.54 35.01 7.29
CA ASN A 167 -25.25 36.15 7.88
C ASN A 167 -26.42 36.68 7.00
N SER A 168 -26.93 35.90 6.05
CA SER A 168 -28.17 36.23 5.35
C SER A 168 -29.06 35.01 5.22
N GLU A 169 -30.21 35.09 5.87
CA GLU A 169 -31.25 34.07 5.87
C GLU A 169 -31.80 33.83 4.45
N GLY A 170 -31.88 32.56 4.02
CA GLY A 170 -32.84 32.16 2.98
C GLY A 170 -32.40 31.07 2.00
N ASP A 171 -32.82 29.84 2.30
CA ASP A 171 -33.33 28.83 1.35
C ASP A 171 -32.43 28.34 0.18
N GLY A 172 -31.96 27.10 0.30
CA GLY A 172 -31.95 26.16 -0.82
C GLY A 172 -30.61 25.70 -1.39
N GLU A 173 -30.41 24.37 -1.34
CA GLU A 173 -29.55 23.54 -2.19
C GLU A 173 -28.05 23.47 -1.85
N GLU A 174 -27.74 22.55 -0.93
CA GLU A 174 -26.41 22.05 -0.60
C GLU A 174 -25.91 21.11 -1.72
N ASP A 175 -25.17 21.64 -2.71
CA ASP A 175 -24.39 20.82 -3.65
C ASP A 175 -22.92 20.82 -3.20
N GLY A 176 -22.51 19.67 -2.66
CA GLY A 176 -21.28 19.48 -1.89
C GLY A 176 -20.00 19.79 -2.65
N ALA A 177 -19.14 20.57 -1.98
CA ALA A 177 -17.80 20.95 -2.38
C ALA A 177 -16.90 19.74 -2.71
N SER A 178 -16.35 19.73 -3.94
CA SER A 178 -15.35 18.76 -4.39
C SER A 178 -13.98 19.09 -3.79
N GLY A 179 -13.61 18.36 -2.73
CA GLY A 179 -12.30 18.44 -2.06
C GLY A 179 -11.16 17.92 -2.94
N GLY A 180 -9.97 18.51 -2.79
CA GLY A 180 -8.78 18.32 -3.63
C GLY A 180 -8.16 16.92 -3.57
N ASP A 181 -7.78 16.45 -4.76
CA ASP A 181 -7.16 15.17 -5.11
C ASP A 181 -5.85 14.92 -4.32
N CYS A 182 -5.96 14.27 -3.16
CA CYS A 182 -4.89 13.46 -2.60
C CYS A 182 -4.98 12.11 -3.31
N GLY A 183 -3.89 11.62 -3.91
CA GLY A 183 -3.83 10.43 -4.80
C GLY A 183 -4.13 9.08 -4.14
N ILE A 184 -5.08 9.05 -3.20
CA ILE A 184 -5.76 7.89 -2.65
C ILE A 184 -7.19 7.98 -3.20
N GLU A 185 -7.57 7.00 -4.02
CA GLU A 185 -8.91 6.94 -4.60
C GLU A 185 -9.97 7.01 -3.48
N ARG A 186 -10.82 8.02 -3.54
CA ARG A 186 -11.87 8.21 -2.53
C ARG A 186 -12.88 7.09 -2.59
N ASN A 187 -13.38 6.69 -1.43
CA ASN A 187 -14.49 5.76 -1.35
C ASN A 187 -15.73 6.37 -2.03
N THR A 188 -16.11 5.81 -3.18
CA THR A 188 -17.24 6.30 -3.99
C THR A 188 -18.59 5.71 -3.56
N ASN A 189 -18.65 4.84 -2.56
CA ASN A 189 -19.88 4.10 -2.25
C ASN A 189 -21.03 5.04 -1.86
N VAL A 190 -20.75 6.04 -1.03
CA VAL A 190 -21.76 7.02 -0.60
C VAL A 190 -22.20 7.92 -1.75
N SER A 191 -21.24 8.43 -2.54
CA SER A 191 -21.53 9.25 -3.73
C SER A 191 -22.36 8.48 -4.76
N ASN A 192 -22.02 7.21 -5.00
CA ASN A 192 -22.76 6.34 -5.91
C ASN A 192 -24.21 6.10 -5.43
N ILE A 193 -24.43 5.94 -4.12
CA ILE A 193 -25.78 5.76 -3.56
C ILE A 193 -26.61 7.03 -3.76
N ILE A 194 -26.06 8.20 -3.43
CA ILE A 194 -26.74 9.49 -3.58
C ILE A 194 -27.06 9.75 -5.05
N GLN A 195 -26.11 9.49 -5.95
CA GLN A 195 -26.32 9.68 -7.38
C GLN A 195 -27.37 8.72 -7.95
N GLN A 196 -27.37 7.44 -7.54
CA GLN A 196 -28.42 6.49 -7.93
C GLN A 196 -29.80 6.90 -7.43
N GLU A 197 -29.92 7.49 -6.24
CA GLU A 197 -31.20 7.99 -5.72
C GLU A 197 -31.67 9.22 -6.52
N ARG A 198 -30.75 10.16 -6.81
CA ARG A 198 -31.03 11.35 -7.64
C ARG A 198 -31.50 10.94 -9.05
N GLU A 199 -30.78 10.01 -9.69
CA GLU A 199 -31.12 9.48 -11.01
C GLU A 199 -32.48 8.76 -11.00
N LYS A 200 -32.79 7.95 -9.98
CA LYS A 200 -34.11 7.32 -9.84
C LYS A 200 -35.23 8.35 -9.72
N ARG A 201 -35.01 9.43 -8.97
CA ARG A 201 -35.98 10.52 -8.81
C ARG A 201 -36.21 11.27 -10.13
N GLU A 202 -35.14 11.55 -10.88
CA GLU A 202 -35.23 12.21 -12.19
C GLU A 202 -35.85 11.32 -13.26
N GLN A 203 -35.50 10.03 -13.29
CA GLN A 203 -36.12 9.05 -14.19
C GLN A 203 -37.62 8.96 -13.96
N ALA A 204 -38.09 8.93 -12.71
CA ALA A 204 -39.52 8.92 -12.41
C ALA A 204 -40.24 10.19 -12.91
N LYS A 205 -39.60 11.37 -12.81
CA LYS A 205 -40.13 12.63 -13.36
C LYS A 205 -40.20 12.59 -14.88
N LEU A 206 -39.13 12.15 -15.54
CA LEU A 206 -39.07 12.04 -17.01
C LEU A 206 -40.07 11.00 -17.54
N GLU A 207 -40.22 9.85 -16.88
CA GLU A 207 -41.18 8.84 -17.29
C GLU A 207 -42.62 9.34 -17.16
N SER A 208 -42.93 10.08 -16.09
CA SER A 208 -44.25 10.73 -15.93
C SER A 208 -44.52 11.75 -17.04
N GLN A 209 -43.52 12.58 -17.38
CA GLN A 209 -43.63 13.55 -18.47
C GLN A 209 -43.79 12.86 -19.82
N ARG A 210 -42.94 11.87 -20.13
CA ARG A 210 -43.01 11.09 -21.38
C ARG A 210 -44.34 10.37 -21.52
N LYS A 211 -44.91 9.86 -20.42
CA LYS A 211 -46.24 9.24 -20.44
C LYS A 211 -47.33 10.25 -20.78
N LYS A 212 -47.29 11.45 -20.19
CA LYS A 212 -48.24 12.53 -20.52
C LYS A 212 -48.12 12.98 -21.98
N GLU A 213 -46.90 13.10 -22.49
CA GLU A 213 -46.64 13.46 -23.89
C GLU A 213 -47.14 12.39 -24.85
N LYS A 214 -46.87 11.11 -24.56
CA LYS A 214 -47.38 10.00 -25.36
C LYS A 214 -48.91 9.97 -25.39
N ASP A 215 -49.57 10.15 -24.24
CA ASP A 215 -51.03 10.21 -24.16
C ASP A 215 -51.59 11.42 -24.95
N LYS A 216 -50.88 12.55 -24.96
CA LYS A 216 -51.24 13.74 -25.74
C LYS A 216 -51.07 13.50 -27.24
N GLU A 217 -49.95 12.93 -27.67
CA GLU A 217 -49.70 12.58 -29.07
C GLU A 217 -50.73 11.59 -29.61
N ASP A 218 -51.06 10.55 -28.85
CA ASP A 218 -52.05 9.56 -29.28
C ASP A 218 -53.43 10.20 -29.42
N ARG A 219 -53.79 11.14 -28.55
CA ARG A 219 -55.03 11.92 -28.67
C ARG A 219 -55.03 12.81 -29.91
N GLU A 220 -53.91 13.46 -30.23
CA GLU A 220 -53.78 14.30 -31.42
C GLU A 220 -53.81 13.47 -32.71
N LYS A 221 -53.09 12.34 -32.76
CA LYS A 221 -53.15 11.37 -33.86
C LYS A 221 -54.58 10.88 -34.10
N GLN A 222 -55.32 10.55 -33.04
CA GLN A 222 -56.73 10.19 -33.17
C GLN A 222 -57.62 11.32 -33.70
N LYS A 223 -57.36 12.58 -33.33
CA LYS A 223 -58.09 13.74 -33.86
C LYS A 223 -57.76 13.97 -35.34
N GLN A 224 -56.49 13.95 -35.72
CA GLN A 224 -56.04 14.10 -37.11
C GLN A 224 -56.64 13.02 -38.01
N LEU A 225 -56.60 11.74 -37.59
CA LEU A 225 -57.23 10.65 -38.35
C LEU A 225 -58.75 10.84 -38.55
N LYS A 226 -59.45 11.44 -37.58
CA LYS A 226 -60.88 11.77 -37.70
C LYS A 226 -61.12 12.92 -38.67
N GLU A 227 -60.28 13.95 -38.65
CA GLU A 227 -60.35 15.09 -39.57
C GLU A 227 -60.02 14.67 -41.00
N GLU A 228 -58.94 13.91 -41.21
CA GLU A 228 -58.56 13.40 -42.53
C GLU A 228 -59.66 12.51 -43.12
N LYS A 229 -60.30 11.63 -42.32
CA LYS A 229 -61.45 10.83 -42.78
C LYS A 229 -62.67 11.69 -43.12
N LYS A 230 -62.91 12.78 -42.38
CA LYS A 230 -63.99 13.73 -42.70
C LYS A 230 -63.69 14.51 -43.97
N GLU A 231 -62.45 14.93 -44.17
CA GLU A 231 -61.99 15.65 -45.35
C GLU A 231 -62.08 14.77 -46.60
N LYS A 232 -61.58 13.53 -46.56
CA LYS A 232 -61.72 12.54 -47.65
C LYS A 232 -63.18 12.28 -48.03
N ARG A 233 -64.10 12.28 -47.06
CA ARG A 233 -65.55 12.15 -47.34
C ARG A 233 -66.15 13.43 -47.93
N LYS A 234 -65.64 14.61 -47.56
CA LYS A 234 -66.10 15.91 -48.07
C LYS A 234 -65.62 16.15 -49.50
N THR A 235 -64.38 15.81 -49.83
CA THR A 235 -63.80 15.93 -51.17
C THR A 235 -64.47 14.97 -52.16
N GLN A 236 -64.69 13.71 -51.78
CA GLN A 236 -65.38 12.73 -52.62
C GLN A 236 -66.86 13.08 -52.93
N LYS A 237 -67.56 13.75 -51.99
CA LYS A 237 -68.94 14.20 -52.21
C LYS A 237 -69.03 15.49 -53.06
N GLY A 238 -67.94 16.26 -53.15
CA GLY A 238 -67.82 17.44 -54.00
C GLY A 238 -67.59 17.06 -55.47
N GLU A 239 -66.79 16.03 -55.71
CA GLU A 239 -66.49 15.52 -57.06
C GLU A 239 -67.69 14.79 -57.69
N ARG A 240 -68.48 14.06 -56.89
CA ARG A 240 -69.71 13.39 -57.37
C ARG A 240 -70.89 14.35 -57.64
N ARG A 241 -70.79 15.62 -57.27
CA ARG A 241 -71.83 16.65 -57.48
C ARG A 241 -71.51 17.63 -58.62
N ARG A 242 -70.34 17.52 -59.26
CA ARG A 242 -70.02 18.26 -60.49
C ARG A 242 -70.22 17.37 -61.70
#